data_AF-A0A7S3PAG6-F1
#
_entry.id   AF-A0A7S3PAG6-F1
#
_cell.length_a   1.000
_cell.length_b   1.000
_cell.length_c   1.000
_cell.angle_alpha   90.00
_cell.angle_beta   90.00
_cell.angle_gamma   90.00
#
_symmetry.space_group_name_H-M   'P 1'
#
loop_
_entity.id
_entity.type
_entity.pdbx_description
1 polymer ?
#
loop_
_entity_poly.entity_id
_entity_poly.type
_entity_poly.pdbx_seq_one_letter_code
_entity_poly.pdbx_strand_id
1 'polypeptide(L)'
;LRNTALVFLKPHANTVAAQQLVRDTLQRHGIDILQQVELDAATIHQHQLIDQHYYAIASKATLVPASKIPVPADTFQQHFGEAWSQVLKEKRAWNALEACRAWNLTARELGDLWQAAAADTVKFGGGFYCAQVQPPHGSNNDKPHYVLNGFFLTMRNQFVEPGATVTCMEIAWDAGQLSWR
;
A
#
# COMPACT_ATOMS: atom_id res chain seq x y z
N LEU A 1 -33.68 -2.93 0.57
CA LEU A 1 -32.50 -2.23 0.02
C LEU A 1 -31.37 -3.25 -0.03
N ARG A 2 -30.67 -3.41 -1.15
CA ARG A 2 -29.51 -4.31 -1.21
C ARG A 2 -28.22 -3.51 -1.09
N ASN A 3 -27.34 -3.95 -0.19
CA ASN A 3 -25.95 -3.48 -0.13
C ASN A 3 -25.13 -4.29 -1.13
N THR A 4 -24.07 -3.69 -1.68
CA THR A 4 -23.10 -4.37 -2.55
C THR A 4 -21.67 -4.05 -2.14
N ALA A 5 -20.75 -4.98 -2.40
CA ALA A 5 -19.32 -4.77 -2.16
C ALA A 5 -18.46 -5.58 -3.14
N LEU A 6 -17.20 -5.16 -3.26
CA LEU A 6 -16.15 -5.95 -3.87
C LEU A 6 -15.38 -6.69 -2.77
N VAL A 7 -15.31 -8.01 -2.87
CA VAL A 7 -14.41 -8.86 -2.07
C VAL A 7 -13.34 -9.39 -2.99
N PHE A 8 -12.07 -9.33 -2.60
CA PHE A 8 -11.02 -10.00 -3.34
C PHE A 8 -10.02 -10.69 -2.42
N LEU A 9 -9.49 -11.82 -2.87
CA LEU A 9 -8.44 -12.55 -2.18
C LEU A 9 -7.08 -12.09 -2.69
N LYS A 10 -6.24 -11.62 -1.77
CA LYS A 10 -4.87 -11.22 -2.12
C LYS A 10 -4.07 -12.44 -2.63
N PRO A 11 -3.06 -12.23 -3.48
CA PRO A 11 -2.32 -13.32 -4.12
C PRO A 11 -1.78 -14.39 -3.15
N HIS A 12 -1.15 -13.97 -2.05
CA HIS A 12 -0.61 -14.90 -1.03
C HIS A 12 -1.69 -15.70 -0.28
N ALA A 13 -2.95 -15.27 -0.34
CA ALA A 13 -4.09 -15.94 0.28
C ALA A 13 -5.03 -16.59 -0.74
N ASN A 14 -4.78 -16.47 -2.06
CA ASN A 14 -5.68 -16.91 -3.12
C ASN A 14 -5.56 -18.42 -3.40
N THR A 15 -5.64 -19.25 -2.36
CA THR A 15 -5.65 -20.71 -2.50
C THR A 15 -7.06 -21.23 -2.72
N VAL A 16 -7.20 -22.42 -3.31
CA VAL A 16 -8.52 -23.08 -3.48
C VAL A 16 -9.27 -23.20 -2.16
N ALA A 17 -8.57 -23.57 -1.08
CA ALA A 17 -9.17 -23.69 0.26
C ALA A 17 -9.64 -22.33 0.81
N ALA A 18 -8.86 -21.27 0.63
CA ALA A 18 -9.26 -19.93 1.07
C ALA A 18 -10.44 -19.39 0.25
N GLN A 19 -10.44 -19.60 -1.07
CA GLN A 19 -11.57 -19.23 -1.92
C GLN A 19 -12.85 -19.96 -1.49
N GLN A 20 -12.75 -21.26 -1.20
CA GLN A 20 -13.88 -22.05 -0.72
C GLN A 20 -14.39 -21.54 0.64
N LEU A 21 -13.47 -21.31 1.59
CA LEU A 21 -13.82 -20.77 2.90
C LEU A 21 -14.56 -19.42 2.80
N VAL A 22 -14.11 -18.52 1.92
CA VAL A 22 -14.77 -17.23 1.69
C VAL A 22 -16.15 -17.43 1.10
N ARG A 23 -16.29 -18.26 0.05
CA ARG A 23 -17.60 -18.57 -0.57
C ARG A 23 -18.58 -19.14 0.44
N ASP A 24 -18.16 -20.15 1.20
CA ASP A 24 -19.00 -20.80 2.21
C ASP A 24 -19.40 -19.84 3.32
N THR A 25 -18.51 -18.92 3.70
CA THR A 25 -18.79 -17.92 4.73
C THR A 25 -19.81 -16.91 4.24
N LEU A 26 -19.64 -16.36 3.02
CA LEU A 26 -20.60 -15.41 2.44
C LEU A 26 -22.00 -16.04 2.35
N GLN A 27 -22.10 -17.25 1.80
CA GLN A 27 -23.36 -17.97 1.68
C GLN A 27 -24.02 -18.26 3.03
N ARG A 28 -23.25 -18.71 4.03
CA ARG A 28 -23.75 -18.94 5.40
C ARG A 28 -24.34 -17.68 6.04
N HIS A 29 -23.89 -16.50 5.63
CA HIS A 29 -24.40 -15.21 6.12
C HIS A 29 -25.46 -14.58 5.20
N GLY A 30 -26.01 -15.33 4.23
CA GLY A 30 -27.05 -14.82 3.32
C GLY A 30 -26.52 -13.74 2.37
N ILE A 31 -25.23 -13.76 2.06
CA ILE A 31 -24.59 -12.86 1.11
C ILE A 31 -24.46 -13.58 -0.23
N ASP A 32 -25.10 -13.02 -1.26
CA ASP A 32 -25.06 -13.54 -2.62
C ASP A 32 -23.77 -13.10 -3.32
N ILE A 33 -23.16 -14.00 -4.09
CA ILE A 33 -22.09 -13.68 -5.04
C ILE A 33 -22.74 -13.44 -6.39
N LEU A 34 -22.71 -12.20 -6.87
CA LEU A 34 -23.31 -11.78 -8.13
C LEU A 34 -22.42 -12.12 -9.33
N GLN A 35 -21.12 -11.89 -9.17
CA GLN A 35 -20.10 -12.14 -10.18
C GLN A 35 -18.81 -12.58 -9.51
N GLN A 36 -18.09 -13.50 -10.14
CA GLN A 36 -16.73 -13.88 -9.74
C GLN A 36 -15.82 -13.85 -10.96
N VAL A 37 -14.63 -13.26 -10.82
CA VAL A 37 -13.59 -13.26 -11.85
C VAL A 37 -12.24 -13.56 -11.22
N GLU A 38 -11.37 -14.24 -11.96
CA GLU A 38 -9.95 -14.36 -11.62
C GLU A 38 -9.15 -13.41 -12.51
N LEU A 39 -8.27 -12.63 -11.89
CA LEU A 39 -7.39 -11.68 -12.57
C LEU A 39 -5.95 -12.14 -12.40
N ASP A 40 -5.23 -12.24 -13.52
CA ASP A 40 -3.80 -12.56 -13.51
C ASP A 40 -2.93 -11.31 -13.35
N ALA A 41 -1.65 -11.55 -13.02
CA ALA A 41 -0.65 -10.51 -12.86
C ALA A 41 -0.51 -9.59 -14.08
N ALA A 42 -0.60 -10.15 -15.29
CA ALA A 42 -0.45 -9.42 -16.54
C ALA A 42 -1.59 -8.41 -16.72
N THR A 43 -2.84 -8.83 -16.52
CA THR A 43 -4.02 -7.98 -16.57
C THR A 43 -3.96 -6.89 -15.50
N ILE A 44 -3.61 -7.25 -14.26
CA ILE A 44 -3.47 -6.29 -13.16
C ILE A 44 -2.42 -5.23 -13.50
N HIS A 45 -1.28 -5.65 -14.05
CA HIS A 45 -0.19 -4.75 -14.42
C HIS A 45 -0.60 -3.81 -15.57
N GLN A 46 -1.12 -4.38 -16.67
CA GLN A 46 -1.50 -3.64 -17.88
C GLN A 46 -2.54 -2.56 -17.58
N HIS A 47 -3.52 -2.89 -16.74
CA HIS A 47 -4.61 -1.97 -16.39
C HIS A 47 -4.34 -1.17 -15.10
N GLN A 48 -3.17 -1.32 -14.47
CA GLN A 48 -2.79 -0.64 -13.24
C GLN A 48 -3.83 -0.78 -12.11
N LEU A 49 -4.49 -1.95 -12.02
CA LEU A 49 -5.68 -2.13 -11.17
C LEU A 49 -5.38 -1.91 -9.68
N ILE A 50 -4.21 -2.34 -9.21
CA ILE A 50 -3.79 -2.18 -7.81
C ILE A 50 -3.37 -0.75 -7.52
N ASP A 51 -2.74 -0.07 -8.48
CA ASP A 51 -2.42 1.35 -8.37
C ASP A 51 -3.70 2.18 -8.26
N GLN A 52 -4.73 1.86 -9.03
CA GLN A 52 -6.04 2.52 -8.99
C GLN A 52 -6.80 2.20 -7.69
N HIS A 53 -6.87 0.91 -7.30
CA HIS A 53 -7.53 0.50 -6.08
C HIS A 53 -6.91 1.15 -4.83
N TYR A 54 -5.58 1.29 -4.80
CA TYR A 54 -4.84 1.97 -3.74
C TYR A 54 -4.34 3.37 -4.13
N TYR A 55 -5.09 4.12 -4.96
CA TYR A 55 -4.63 5.38 -5.54
C TYR A 55 -4.10 6.39 -4.51
N ALA A 56 -4.75 6.49 -3.35
CA ALA A 56 -4.31 7.39 -2.27
C ALA A 56 -2.89 7.08 -1.76
N ILE A 57 -2.47 5.82 -1.80
CA ILE A 57 -1.13 5.34 -1.45
C ILE A 57 -0.20 5.50 -2.65
N ALA A 58 -0.62 4.96 -3.80
CA ALA A 58 0.16 4.88 -5.03
C ALA A 58 0.62 6.27 -5.50
N SER A 59 -0.29 7.24 -5.55
CA SER A 59 0.01 8.61 -5.96
C SER A 59 1.15 9.24 -5.14
N LYS A 60 1.17 9.01 -3.82
CA LYS A 60 2.19 9.52 -2.91
C LYS A 60 3.47 8.70 -2.89
N ALA A 61 3.42 7.45 -3.35
CA ALA A 61 4.57 6.57 -3.43
C ALA A 61 5.34 6.72 -4.76
N THR A 62 4.67 7.12 -5.85
CA THR A 62 5.26 7.04 -7.20
C THR A 62 4.99 8.24 -8.11
N LEU A 63 3.85 8.93 -7.99
CA LEU A 63 3.43 9.95 -8.97
C LEU A 63 3.80 11.37 -8.56
N VAL A 64 3.55 11.72 -7.29
CA VAL A 64 3.80 13.07 -6.76
C VAL A 64 5.18 13.10 -6.13
N PRO A 65 6.09 14.01 -6.53
CA PRO A 65 7.37 14.19 -5.86
C PRO A 65 7.18 14.47 -4.37
N ALA A 66 8.00 13.89 -3.48
CA ALA A 66 7.80 14.06 -2.04
C ALA A 66 7.80 15.53 -1.60
N SER A 67 8.61 16.36 -2.25
CA SER A 67 8.66 17.81 -2.01
C SER A 67 7.37 18.57 -2.33
N LYS A 68 6.41 17.93 -3.02
CA LYS A 68 5.10 18.49 -3.39
C LYS A 68 3.94 17.84 -2.63
N ILE A 69 4.21 16.82 -1.81
CA ILE A 69 3.17 16.17 -1.01
C ILE A 69 2.89 17.02 0.24
N PRO A 70 1.62 17.33 0.54
CA PRO A 70 1.25 18.13 1.72
C PRO A 70 1.40 17.28 3.01
N VAL A 71 2.61 17.19 3.55
CA VAL A 71 2.90 16.59 4.85
C VAL A 71 2.40 17.50 5.97
N PRO A 72 1.62 17.00 6.95
CA PRO A 72 1.27 17.76 8.15
C PRO A 72 2.52 18.03 8.99
N ALA A 73 3.08 19.25 8.87
CA ALA A 73 4.37 19.60 9.45
C ALA A 73 4.41 19.47 10.98
N ASP A 74 3.33 19.83 11.67
CA ASP A 74 3.24 19.73 13.13
C ASP A 74 3.29 18.27 13.59
N THR A 75 2.52 17.39 12.95
CA THR A 75 2.54 15.94 13.24
C THR A 75 3.90 15.33 12.92
N PHE A 76 4.51 15.73 11.79
CA PHE A 76 5.85 15.30 11.42
C PHE A 76 6.89 15.69 12.49
N GLN A 77 6.89 16.95 12.91
CA GLN A 77 7.84 17.47 13.89
C GLN A 77 7.62 16.85 15.28
N GLN A 78 6.37 16.65 15.69
CA GLN A 78 6.04 15.97 16.95
C GLN A 78 6.56 14.54 16.98
N HIS A 79 6.48 13.83 15.85
CA HIS A 79 6.92 12.43 15.75
C HIS A 79 8.44 12.31 15.63
N PHE A 80 9.06 13.04 14.69
CA PHE A 80 10.47 12.87 14.34
C PHE A 80 11.42 13.87 14.99
N GLY A 81 10.91 14.86 15.72
CA GLY A 81 11.71 15.91 16.35
C GLY A 81 12.38 16.88 15.37
N GLU A 82 12.07 16.81 14.07
CA GLU A 82 12.69 17.64 13.03
C GLU A 82 11.62 18.40 12.23
N ALA A 83 11.89 19.65 11.87
CA ALA A 83 10.96 20.45 11.06
C ALA A 83 10.93 19.96 9.61
N TRP A 84 9.75 19.73 9.05
CA TRP A 84 9.60 19.27 7.66
C TRP A 84 10.27 20.21 6.64
N SER A 85 10.23 21.52 6.87
CA SER A 85 10.90 22.52 6.02
C SER A 85 12.42 22.33 5.97
N GLN A 86 13.04 21.91 7.08
CA GLN A 86 14.47 21.61 7.13
C GLN A 86 14.79 20.33 6.35
N VAL A 87 13.97 19.29 6.49
CA VAL A 87 14.11 18.05 5.71
C VAL A 87 14.06 18.31 4.21
N LEU A 88 13.12 19.16 3.75
CA LEU A 88 13.01 19.56 2.35
C LEU A 88 14.24 20.34 1.89
N LYS A 89 14.72 21.29 2.70
CA LYS A 89 15.92 22.08 2.41
C LYS A 89 17.17 21.20 2.27
N GLU A 90 17.27 20.17 3.11
CA GLU A 90 18.36 19.19 3.08
C GLU A 90 18.15 18.08 2.04
N LYS A 91 17.06 18.10 1.27
CA LYS A 91 16.71 17.11 0.24
C LYS A 91 16.62 15.67 0.75
N ARG A 92 16.19 15.49 2.00
CA ARG A 92 16.06 14.18 2.66
C ARG A 92 14.65 13.57 2.61
N ALA A 93 13.72 14.20 1.89
CA ALA A 93 12.36 13.70 1.71
C ALA A 93 12.19 13.04 0.34
N TRP A 94 11.76 11.79 0.31
CA TRP A 94 11.50 11.02 -0.91
C TRP A 94 10.21 10.24 -0.82
N ASN A 95 9.54 10.03 -1.96
CA ASN A 95 8.57 8.96 -2.09
C ASN A 95 9.29 7.63 -2.34
N ALA A 96 8.54 6.52 -2.35
CA ALA A 96 9.13 5.20 -2.56
C ALA A 96 9.96 5.11 -3.86
N LEU A 97 9.44 5.64 -4.98
CA LEU A 97 10.12 5.58 -6.27
C LEU A 97 11.37 6.46 -6.34
N GLU A 98 11.33 7.65 -5.73
CA GLU A 98 12.47 8.55 -5.56
C GLU A 98 13.56 7.87 -4.72
N ALA A 99 13.21 7.20 -3.62
CA ALA A 99 14.15 6.48 -2.78
C ALA A 99 14.81 5.31 -3.52
N CYS A 100 14.04 4.49 -4.24
CA CYS A 100 14.59 3.44 -5.10
C CYS A 100 15.59 3.99 -6.12
N ARG A 101 15.27 5.10 -6.79
CA ARG A 101 16.17 5.73 -7.77
C ARG A 101 17.42 6.32 -7.13
N ALA A 102 17.27 7.03 -6.01
CA ALA A 102 18.37 7.72 -5.34
C ALA A 102 19.41 6.75 -4.75
N TRP A 103 18.96 5.62 -4.21
CA TRP A 103 19.82 4.59 -3.64
C TRP A 103 20.07 3.40 -4.55
N ASN A 104 19.58 3.42 -5.79
CA ASN A 104 19.68 2.31 -6.74
C ASN A 104 19.17 0.97 -6.15
N LEU A 105 18.01 1.02 -5.49
CA LEU A 105 17.37 -0.13 -4.86
C LEU A 105 16.22 -0.68 -5.71
N THR A 106 16.05 -1.99 -5.66
CA THR A 106 14.82 -2.65 -6.04
C THR A 106 13.69 -2.33 -5.06
N ALA A 107 12.45 -2.60 -5.48
CA ALA A 107 11.27 -2.49 -4.61
C ALA A 107 11.43 -3.32 -3.32
N ARG A 108 11.97 -4.54 -3.45
CA ARG A 108 12.19 -5.45 -2.33
C ARG A 108 13.18 -4.88 -1.32
N GLU A 109 14.34 -4.42 -1.77
CA GLU A 109 15.37 -3.85 -0.88
C GLU A 109 14.87 -2.61 -0.14
N LEU A 110 14.12 -1.73 -0.81
CA LEU A 110 13.47 -0.61 -0.13
C LEU A 110 12.43 -1.09 0.89
N GLY A 111 11.67 -2.14 0.55
CA GLY A 111 10.73 -2.78 1.47
C GLY A 111 11.38 -3.33 2.73
N ASP A 112 12.56 -3.95 2.59
CA ASP A 112 13.32 -4.48 3.71
C ASP A 112 13.83 -3.35 4.63
N LEU A 113 14.33 -2.25 4.04
CA LEU A 113 14.72 -1.04 4.79
C LEU A 113 13.52 -0.39 5.49
N TRP A 114 12.37 -0.31 4.81
CA TRP A 114 11.13 0.18 5.40
C TRP A 114 10.70 -0.69 6.58
N GLN A 115 10.76 -2.01 6.43
CA GLN A 115 10.36 -2.94 7.48
C GLN A 115 11.24 -2.82 8.72
N ALA A 116 12.55 -2.59 8.53
CA ALA A 116 13.48 -2.30 9.63
C ALA A 116 13.14 -0.97 10.35
N ALA A 117 12.62 0.02 9.63
CA ALA A 117 12.16 1.30 10.18
C ALA A 117 10.69 1.30 10.64
N ALA A 118 9.95 0.18 10.45
CA ALA A 118 8.49 0.18 10.56
C ALA A 118 7.97 0.52 11.97
N ALA A 119 8.77 0.20 13.01
CA ALA A 119 8.44 0.51 14.40
C ALA A 119 8.30 2.03 14.67
N ASP A 120 8.95 2.86 13.86
CA ASP A 120 8.94 4.32 14.00
C ASP A 120 8.28 5.02 12.78
N THR A 121 7.25 4.37 12.22
CA THR A 121 6.45 4.95 11.12
C THR A 121 5.34 5.84 11.68
N VAL A 122 5.14 7.01 11.08
CA VAL A 122 3.98 7.86 11.36
C VAL A 122 2.92 7.72 10.26
N LYS A 123 1.64 7.68 10.67
CA LYS A 123 0.48 7.71 9.75
C LYS A 123 -0.17 9.10 9.80
N PHE A 124 -0.03 9.86 8.71
CA PHE A 124 -0.64 11.18 8.58
C PHE A 124 -2.13 11.14 8.22
N GLY A 125 -2.58 10.05 7.61
CA GLY A 125 -3.97 9.89 7.19
C GLY A 125 -4.21 8.61 6.40
N GLY A 126 -5.39 8.50 5.78
CA GLY A 126 -5.75 7.36 4.93
C GLY A 126 -4.71 7.15 3.81
N GLY A 127 -3.99 6.04 3.87
CA GLY A 127 -2.98 5.70 2.85
C GLY A 127 -1.75 6.60 2.82
N PHE A 128 -1.45 7.33 3.90
CA PHE A 128 -0.33 8.27 3.95
C PHE A 128 0.56 8.02 5.17
N TYR A 129 1.74 7.47 4.89
CA TYR A 129 2.70 7.00 5.88
C TYR A 129 4.10 7.56 5.57
N CYS A 130 4.88 7.77 6.62
CA CYS A 130 6.28 8.18 6.52
C CYS A 130 7.12 7.39 7.53
N ALA A 131 8.29 6.94 7.10
CA ALA A 131 9.28 6.32 7.97
C ALA A 131 10.63 7.04 7.81
N GLN A 132 11.40 7.09 8.90
CA GLN A 132 12.79 7.52 8.88
C GLN A 132 13.68 6.32 8.53
N VAL A 133 14.26 6.34 7.32
CA VAL A 133 15.03 5.23 6.75
C VAL A 133 16.51 5.60 6.71
N GLN A 134 17.36 4.69 7.22
CA GLN A 134 18.81 4.85 7.19
C GLN A 134 19.36 4.59 5.77
N PRO A 135 20.36 5.36 5.31
CA PRO A 135 20.98 5.12 4.02
C PRO A 135 21.64 3.73 3.97
N PRO A 136 21.35 2.90 2.95
CA PRO A 136 21.87 1.51 2.88
C PRO A 136 23.37 1.43 2.61
N HIS A 137 23.96 2.48 2.04
CA HIS A 137 25.38 2.56 1.69
C HIS A 137 26.09 3.70 2.43
N GLY A 138 25.48 4.22 3.50
CA GLY A 138 25.97 5.38 4.22
C GLY A 138 27.00 5.05 5.30
N SER A 139 27.70 6.08 5.77
CA SER A 139 28.43 6.05 7.03
C SER A 139 27.46 6.14 8.22
N ASN A 140 27.88 5.73 9.41
CA ASN A 140 27.13 5.93 10.66
C ASN A 140 26.81 7.41 10.96
N ASN A 141 27.44 8.35 10.25
CA ASN A 141 27.21 9.79 10.37
C ASN A 141 26.19 10.34 9.36
N ASP A 142 25.72 9.53 8.40
CA ASP A 142 24.77 10.03 7.41
C ASP A 142 23.38 10.20 8.03
N LYS A 143 22.77 11.36 7.74
CA LYS A 143 21.42 11.62 8.22
C LYS A 143 20.42 10.66 7.55
N PRO A 144 19.42 10.18 8.30
CA PRO A 144 18.36 9.38 7.71
C PRO A 144 17.49 10.21 6.76
N HIS A 145 16.85 9.50 5.84
CA HIS A 145 15.90 10.06 4.88
C HIS A 145 14.47 9.72 5.29
N TYR A 146 13.54 10.60 4.99
CA TYR A 146 12.13 10.42 5.26
C TYR A 146 11.45 9.92 4.00
N VAL A 147 11.13 8.63 4.00
CA VAL A 147 10.50 7.96 2.87
C VAL A 147 9.00 7.94 3.06
N LEU A 148 8.25 8.36 2.05
CA LEU A 148 6.79 8.35 2.03
C LEU A 148 6.30 7.08 1.34
N ASN A 149 5.41 6.34 2.04
CA ASN A 149 4.80 5.10 1.56
C ASN A 149 5.79 4.08 0.97
N GLY A 150 6.97 3.92 1.57
CA GLY A 150 8.06 3.07 1.07
C GLY A 150 7.71 1.59 0.92
N PHE A 151 6.71 1.10 1.66
CA PHE A 151 6.19 -0.28 1.52
C PHE A 151 5.41 -0.53 0.22
N PHE A 152 4.95 0.53 -0.47
CA PHE A 152 3.97 0.40 -1.56
C PHE A 152 4.50 -0.43 -2.72
N LEU A 153 5.78 -0.27 -3.09
CA LEU A 153 6.35 -0.99 -4.24
C LEU A 153 6.41 -2.50 -3.97
N THR A 154 6.82 -2.92 -2.78
CA THR A 154 6.79 -4.34 -2.37
C THR A 154 5.38 -4.88 -2.31
N MET A 155 4.43 -4.11 -1.76
CA MET A 155 3.01 -4.49 -1.77
C MET A 155 2.50 -4.68 -3.19
N ARG A 156 2.80 -3.73 -4.10
CA ARG A 156 2.38 -3.77 -5.50
C ARG A 156 2.93 -5.00 -6.22
N ASN A 157 4.21 -5.33 -6.00
CA ASN A 157 4.87 -6.48 -6.64
C ASN A 157 4.14 -7.80 -6.38
N GLN A 158 3.58 -8.00 -5.18
CA GLN A 158 2.80 -9.21 -4.86
C GLN A 158 1.65 -9.48 -5.83
N PHE A 159 1.14 -8.44 -6.51
CA PHE A 159 0.03 -8.53 -7.46
C PHE A 159 0.44 -8.55 -8.93
N VAL A 160 1.67 -8.15 -9.26
CA VAL A 160 2.14 -8.01 -10.65
C VAL A 160 3.31 -8.94 -10.99
N GLU A 161 3.85 -9.67 -10.01
CA GLU A 161 4.83 -10.71 -10.26
C GLU A 161 4.21 -11.89 -11.02
N PRO A 162 4.94 -12.50 -11.98
CA PRO A 162 4.44 -13.64 -12.74
C PRO A 162 3.93 -14.76 -11.83
N GLY A 163 2.75 -15.29 -12.15
CA GLY A 163 2.08 -16.32 -11.36
C GLY A 163 1.18 -15.81 -10.24
N ALA A 164 1.18 -14.50 -9.94
CA ALA A 164 0.19 -13.93 -9.04
C ALA A 164 -1.21 -13.94 -9.68
N THR A 165 -2.22 -14.32 -8.91
CA THR A 165 -3.63 -14.23 -9.28
C THR A 165 -4.46 -13.67 -8.13
N VAL A 166 -5.57 -13.02 -8.48
CA VAL A 166 -6.55 -12.47 -7.54
C VAL A 166 -7.94 -12.96 -7.93
N THR A 167 -8.64 -13.59 -6.98
CA THR A 167 -10.07 -13.85 -7.13
C THR A 167 -10.86 -12.65 -6.63
N CYS A 168 -11.66 -12.03 -7.50
CA CYS A 168 -12.58 -10.94 -7.18
C CYS A 168 -14.03 -11.44 -7.22
N MET A 169 -14.84 -10.98 -6.28
CA MET A 169 -16.26 -11.28 -6.16
C MET A 169 -17.04 -9.99 -5.96
N GLU A 170 -18.01 -9.72 -6.84
CA GLU A 170 -19.06 -8.77 -6.54
C GLU A 170 -20.10 -9.49 -5.67
N ILE A 171 -20.39 -8.93 -4.50
CA ILE A 171 -21.32 -9.51 -3.54
C ILE A 171 -22.48 -8.57 -3.25
N ALA A 172 -23.62 -9.13 -2.86
CA ALA A 172 -24.79 -8.37 -2.45
C ALA A 172 -25.56 -9.04 -1.32
N TRP A 173 -26.15 -8.24 -0.42
CA TRP A 173 -26.97 -8.77 0.67
C TRP A 173 -28.10 -7.81 1.03
N ASP A 174 -29.07 -8.31 1.80
CA ASP A 174 -30.14 -7.48 2.35
C ASP A 174 -29.61 -6.58 3.46
N ALA A 175 -29.73 -5.26 3.29
CA ALA A 175 -29.30 -4.28 4.28
C ALA A 175 -30.04 -4.41 5.62
N GLY A 176 -31.22 -5.04 5.65
CA GLY A 176 -31.95 -5.34 6.88
C GLY A 176 -31.38 -6.52 7.69
N GLN A 177 -30.59 -7.39 7.05
CA GLN A 177 -30.00 -8.58 7.68
C GLN A 177 -28.56 -8.31 8.16
N LEU A 178 -27.85 -7.40 7.50
CA LEU A 178 -26.48 -7.01 7.86
C LEU A 178 -26.21 -5.54 7.52
N SER A 179 -25.90 -4.73 8.53
CA SER A 179 -25.61 -3.30 8.39
C SER A 179 -24.14 -3.02 8.05
N TRP A 180 -23.89 -1.89 7.37
CA TRP A 180 -22.56 -1.32 7.19
C TRP A 180 -22.04 -0.57 8.43
N ARG A 181 -22.96 -0.22 9.33
CA ARG A 181 -22.72 0.56 10.54
C ARG A 181 -22.80 -0.35 11.76
#